data_AF-A0A822EX40-F1
#
_entry.id   AF-A0A822EX40-F1
#
_cell.length_a   1.000
_cell.length_b   1.000
_cell.length_c   1.000
_cell.angle_alpha   90.00
_cell.angle_beta   90.00
_cell.angle_gamma   90.00
#
_symmetry.space_group_name_H-M   'P 1'
#
loop_
_entity.id
_entity.type
_entity.pdbx_description
1 polymer ?
#
loop_
_entity_poly.entity_id
_entity_poly.type
_entity_poly.pdbx_seq_one_letter_code
_entity_poly.pdbx_strand_id
1 'polypeptide(L)'
;MGQKPASIRSTCCICNQGRDAYKCEECSRYFCFDHKTAHRLTLSKQLGEIETDRDQFHRKLIQQKEASRKFPLIQEVNKWEEDSIKKIKQTAEEYRQILIEYQNKHYIEIEKQLSQLTEQLNRIHQDNKCNKIDLQPIRTKLTKLVEELDPSSNIKISEGSASFVKTISIILAPGNHQERKTSNTDSNQGPTQLTEEHKQLKNVSNPNDSKSSMDKSS
;
A
#
# COMPACT_ATOMS: atom_id res chain seq x y z
N MET A 1 -16.91 12.06 88.39
CA MET A 1 -17.42 13.05 87.42
C MET A 1 -17.49 12.38 86.06
N GLY A 2 -18.70 12.04 85.60
CA GLY A 2 -18.89 11.38 84.30
C GLY A 2 -18.92 12.42 83.17
N GLN A 3 -17.97 12.34 82.25
CA GLN A 3 -18.04 13.10 81.00
C GLN A 3 -18.90 12.33 80.00
N LYS A 4 -20.04 12.93 79.65
CA LYS A 4 -20.96 12.49 78.60
C LYS A 4 -20.37 12.94 77.26
N PRO A 5 -20.12 12.06 76.27
CA PRO A 5 -19.61 12.52 74.99
C PRO A 5 -20.68 13.31 74.25
N ALA A 6 -20.29 14.46 73.71
CA ALA A 6 -21.14 15.32 72.90
C ALA A 6 -21.59 14.58 71.63
N SER A 7 -22.90 14.37 71.49
CA SER A 7 -23.54 13.80 70.31
C SER A 7 -23.41 14.78 69.13
N ILE A 8 -22.44 14.56 68.25
CA ILE A 8 -22.39 15.20 66.93
C ILE A 8 -23.67 14.79 66.19
N ARG A 9 -24.63 15.72 66.06
CA ARG A 9 -25.88 15.48 65.31
C ARG A 9 -25.52 15.45 63.83
N SER A 10 -25.46 14.26 63.25
CA SER A 10 -25.39 14.11 61.80
C SER A 10 -26.72 14.57 61.19
N THR A 11 -26.67 15.54 60.27
CA THR A 11 -27.82 15.99 59.50
C THR A 11 -27.79 15.38 58.10
N CYS A 12 -28.97 15.15 57.51
CA CYS A 12 -29.03 14.71 56.13
C CYS A 12 -28.52 15.81 55.18
N CYS A 13 -27.60 15.49 54.27
CA CYS A 13 -27.04 16.44 53.32
C CYS A 13 -28.01 16.94 52.23
N ILE A 14 -29.23 16.38 52.15
CA ILE A 14 -30.26 16.78 51.18
C ILE A 14 -31.32 17.65 51.86
N CYS A 15 -31.90 17.21 52.99
CA CYS A 15 -33.00 17.93 53.66
C CYS A 15 -32.63 18.64 54.98
N ASN A 16 -31.37 18.53 55.44
CA ASN A 16 -30.86 19.12 56.68
C ASN A 16 -31.61 18.74 57.97
N GLN A 17 -32.45 17.70 57.94
CA GLN A 17 -33.10 17.18 59.13
C GLN A 17 -32.09 16.39 59.99
N GLY A 18 -32.07 16.68 61.30
CA GLY A 18 -31.02 16.29 62.24
C GLY A 18 -31.36 15.18 63.22
N ARG A 19 -32.27 14.28 62.85
CA ARG A 19 -32.53 13.05 63.63
C ARG A 19 -32.33 11.86 62.69
N ASP A 20 -31.40 10.98 63.06
CA ASP A 20 -31.16 9.69 62.42
C ASP A 20 -30.60 9.72 60.99
N ALA A 21 -29.52 10.48 60.77
CA ALA A 21 -28.78 10.44 59.52
C ALA A 21 -27.64 9.39 59.54
N TYR A 22 -27.65 8.52 58.55
CA TYR A 22 -26.68 7.44 58.36
C TYR A 22 -25.58 7.88 57.39
N LYS A 23 -24.33 7.54 57.70
CA LYS A 23 -23.20 7.76 56.80
C LYS A 23 -23.22 6.72 55.68
N CYS A 24 -23.07 7.16 54.44
CA CYS A 24 -22.64 6.30 53.34
C CYS A 24 -21.12 6.20 53.38
N GLU A 25 -20.56 4.99 53.50
CA GLU A 25 -19.11 4.79 53.65
C GLU A 25 -18.35 5.19 52.39
N GLU A 26 -18.94 4.94 51.22
CA GLU A 26 -18.33 5.20 49.91
C GLU A 26 -18.34 6.69 49.55
N CYS A 27 -19.46 7.37 49.82
CA CYS A 27 -19.62 8.79 49.49
C CYS A 27 -19.21 9.72 50.65
N SER A 28 -19.00 9.17 51.85
CA SER A 28 -18.76 9.90 53.11
C SER A 28 -19.78 10.99 53.46
N ARG A 29 -20.99 10.91 52.88
CA ARG A 29 -22.13 11.83 53.13
C ARG A 29 -23.15 11.19 54.07
N TYR A 30 -23.87 12.03 54.82
CA TYR A 30 -24.93 11.61 55.73
C TYR A 30 -26.31 11.79 55.09
N PHE A 31 -27.15 10.76 55.18
CA PHE A 31 -28.50 10.77 54.61
C PHE A 31 -29.52 10.30 55.65
N CYS A 32 -30.72 10.89 55.67
CA CYS A 32 -31.85 10.24 56.34
C CYS A 32 -32.24 8.97 55.56
N PHE A 33 -33.05 8.11 56.16
CA PHE A 33 -33.43 6.83 55.56
C PHE A 33 -33.99 6.95 54.13
N ASP A 34 -34.90 7.91 53.90
CA ASP A 34 -35.52 8.12 52.58
C ASP A 34 -34.49 8.56 51.54
N HIS A 35 -33.66 9.54 51.89
CA HIS A 35 -32.61 10.05 51.01
C HIS A 35 -31.47 9.03 50.77
N LYS A 36 -31.21 8.13 51.73
CA LYS A 36 -30.28 7.00 51.56
C LYS A 36 -30.84 6.00 50.53
N THR A 37 -32.13 5.69 50.63
CA THR A 37 -32.81 4.81 49.68
C THR A 37 -32.84 5.41 48.28
N ALA A 38 -33.16 6.70 48.17
CA ALA A 38 -33.12 7.44 46.91
C ALA A 38 -31.71 7.47 46.31
N HIS A 39 -30.67 7.72 47.13
CA HIS A 39 -29.27 7.69 46.69
C HIS A 39 -28.88 6.33 46.08
N ARG A 40 -29.25 5.22 46.76
CA ARG A 40 -29.01 3.86 46.24
C ARG A 40 -29.75 3.60 44.93
N LEU A 41 -30.99 4.10 44.81
CA LEU A 41 -31.76 3.99 43.58
C LEU A 41 -31.11 4.78 42.43
N THR A 42 -30.57 5.97 42.70
CA THR A 42 -29.80 6.74 41.72
C THR A 42 -28.57 5.98 41.24
N LEU A 43 -27.80 5.38 42.15
CA LEU A 43 -26.62 4.57 41.77
C LEU A 43 -27.01 3.37 40.91
N SER A 44 -28.09 2.66 41.28
CA SER A 44 -28.61 1.55 40.47
C SER A 44 -29.05 1.99 39.08
N LYS A 45 -29.64 3.18 38.96
CA LYS A 45 -30.03 3.76 37.67
C LYS A 45 -28.80 4.08 36.83
N GLN A 46 -27.77 4.71 37.41
CA GLN A 46 -26.51 5.01 36.72
C GLN A 46 -25.81 3.75 36.22
N LEU A 47 -25.84 2.67 37.00
CA LEU A 47 -25.29 1.38 36.55
C LEU A 47 -26.04 0.85 35.33
N GLY A 48 -27.37 0.89 35.33
CA GLY A 48 -28.19 0.47 34.18
C GLY A 48 -27.96 1.34 32.94
N GLU A 49 -27.72 2.65 33.12
CA GLU A 49 -27.32 3.55 32.03
C GLU A 49 -25.96 3.14 31.44
N ILE A 50 -24.96 2.84 32.28
CA ILE A 50 -23.64 2.37 31.84
C ILE A 50 -23.73 1.03 31.09
N GLU A 51 -24.56 0.09 31.56
CA GLU A 51 -24.78 -1.19 30.89
C GLU A 51 -25.42 -0.99 29.50
N THR A 52 -26.39 -0.08 29.41
CA THR A 52 -27.02 0.29 28.14
C THR A 52 -26.02 0.91 27.16
N ASP A 53 -25.19 1.84 27.64
CA ASP A 53 -24.14 2.48 26.85
C ASP A 53 -23.09 1.47 26.36
N ARG A 54 -22.68 0.54 27.24
CA ARG A 54 -21.77 -0.56 26.90
C ARG A 54 -22.35 -1.40 25.78
N ASP A 55 -23.61 -1.81 25.89
CA ASP A 55 -24.25 -2.66 24.89
C ASP A 55 -24.41 -1.93 23.55
N GLN A 56 -24.72 -0.63 23.58
CA GLN A 56 -24.75 0.20 22.38
C GLN A 56 -23.37 0.32 21.74
N PHE A 57 -22.32 0.55 22.54
CA PHE A 57 -20.95 0.61 22.05
C PHE A 57 -20.52 -0.72 21.43
N HIS A 58 -20.83 -1.84 22.07
CA HIS A 58 -20.52 -3.18 21.56
C HIS A 58 -21.22 -3.44 20.22
N ARG A 59 -22.49 -3.06 20.07
CA ARG A 59 -23.19 -3.13 18.76
C ARG A 59 -22.52 -2.27 17.69
N LYS A 60 -22.13 -1.04 18.01
CA LYS A 60 -21.40 -0.15 17.08
C LYS A 60 -20.05 -0.76 16.67
N LEU A 61 -19.34 -1.38 17.60
CA LEU A 61 -18.06 -2.04 17.35
C LEU A 61 -18.21 -3.22 16.38
N ILE A 62 -19.22 -4.08 16.58
CA ILE A 62 -19.53 -5.19 15.67
C ILE A 62 -19.85 -4.65 14.27
N GLN A 63 -20.72 -3.65 14.17
CA GLN A 63 -21.12 -3.06 12.90
C GLN A 63 -19.92 -2.45 12.13
N GLN A 64 -19.01 -1.77 12.84
CA GLN A 64 -17.78 -1.24 12.24
C GLN A 64 -16.83 -2.35 11.78
N LYS A 65 -16.70 -3.43 12.55
CA LYS A 65 -15.89 -4.59 12.19
C LYS A 65 -16.43 -5.30 10.94
N GLU A 66 -17.74 -5.36 10.76
CA GLU A 66 -18.35 -5.90 9.55
C GLU A 66 -18.17 -4.95 8.35
N ALA A 67 -18.27 -3.64 8.59
CA ALA A 67 -18.06 -2.61 7.57
C ALA A 67 -16.60 -2.46 7.12
N SER A 68 -15.61 -2.93 7.91
CA SER A 68 -14.19 -2.85 7.55
C SER A 68 -13.83 -3.60 6.25
N ARG A 69 -14.64 -4.58 5.84
CA ARG A 69 -14.50 -5.23 4.53
C ARG A 69 -14.81 -4.31 3.34
N LYS A 70 -15.49 -3.19 3.59
CA LYS A 70 -15.80 -2.13 2.61
C LYS A 70 -14.93 -0.90 2.79
N PHE A 71 -13.82 -1.01 3.51
CA PHE A 71 -12.97 0.13 3.80
C PHE A 71 -12.44 0.75 2.50
N PRO A 72 -12.64 2.07 2.26
CA PRO A 72 -12.28 2.70 0.98
C PRO A 72 -10.81 2.49 0.57
N LEU A 73 -9.88 2.44 1.53
CA LEU A 73 -8.47 2.19 1.20
C LEU A 73 -8.24 0.78 0.62
N ILE A 74 -9.05 -0.22 0.99
CA ILE A 74 -8.98 -1.54 0.34
C ILE A 74 -9.41 -1.44 -1.12
N GLN A 75 -10.41 -0.62 -1.44
CA GLN A 75 -10.80 -0.38 -2.83
C GLN A 75 -9.71 0.33 -3.62
N GLU A 76 -8.96 1.26 -2.99
CA GLU A 76 -7.80 1.90 -3.62
C GLU A 76 -6.67 0.90 -3.90
N VAL A 77 -6.40 -0.02 -2.97
CA VAL A 77 -5.43 -1.11 -3.16
C VAL A 77 -5.87 -2.03 -4.31
N ASN A 78 -7.15 -2.45 -4.32
CA ASN A 78 -7.68 -3.30 -5.38
C ASN A 78 -7.59 -2.62 -6.75
N LYS A 79 -7.93 -1.32 -6.83
CA LYS A 79 -7.82 -0.55 -8.07
C LYS A 79 -6.37 -0.46 -8.54
N TRP A 80 -5.44 -0.19 -7.62
CA TRP A 80 -4.03 -0.15 -7.94
C TRP A 80 -3.53 -1.51 -8.47
N GLU A 81 -3.97 -2.62 -7.88
CA GLU A 81 -3.64 -3.97 -8.32
C GLU A 81 -4.17 -4.23 -9.75
N GLU A 82 -5.45 -3.96 -10.00
CA GLU A 82 -6.09 -4.13 -11.31
C GLU A 82 -5.39 -3.30 -12.39
N ASP A 83 -5.15 -2.01 -12.13
CA ASP A 83 -4.48 -1.10 -13.05
C ASP A 83 -3.04 -1.57 -13.34
N SER A 84 -2.33 -2.07 -12.33
CA SER A 84 -0.95 -2.56 -12.47
C SER A 84 -0.89 -3.82 -13.33
N ILE A 85 -1.77 -4.80 -13.08
CA ILE A 85 -1.88 -6.03 -13.87
C ILE A 85 -2.22 -5.70 -15.32
N LYS A 86 -3.19 -4.80 -15.54
CA LYS A 86 -3.58 -4.35 -16.88
C LYS A 86 -2.39 -3.78 -17.63
N LYS A 87 -1.63 -2.90 -16.98
CA LYS A 87 -0.45 -2.26 -17.58
C LYS A 87 0.62 -3.28 -17.96
N ILE A 88 0.91 -4.25 -17.08
CA ILE A 88 1.86 -5.34 -17.35
C ILE A 88 1.41 -6.16 -18.56
N LYS A 89 0.14 -6.55 -18.61
CA LYS A 89 -0.41 -7.34 -19.72
C LYS A 89 -0.35 -6.60 -21.04
N GLN A 90 -0.72 -5.32 -21.05
CA GLN A 90 -0.68 -4.50 -22.26
C GLN A 90 0.74 -4.41 -22.81
N THR A 91 1.72 -4.07 -21.97
CA THR A 91 3.11 -3.93 -22.43
C THR A 91 3.72 -5.26 -22.85
N ALA A 92 3.40 -6.36 -22.16
CA ALA A 92 3.80 -7.69 -22.62
C ALA A 92 3.24 -8.00 -24.02
N GLU A 93 2.00 -7.60 -24.30
CA GLU A 93 1.38 -7.79 -25.60
C GLU A 93 2.03 -6.92 -26.69
N GLU A 94 2.32 -5.66 -26.40
CA GLU A 94 3.07 -4.77 -27.30
C GLU A 94 4.42 -5.40 -27.71
N TYR A 95 5.17 -5.97 -26.76
CA TYR A 95 6.42 -6.66 -27.07
C TYR A 95 6.23 -7.95 -27.88
N ARG A 96 5.17 -8.73 -27.61
CA ARG A 96 4.85 -9.90 -28.43
C ARG A 96 4.57 -9.51 -29.88
N GLN A 97 3.81 -8.44 -30.10
CA GLN A 97 3.50 -7.95 -31.44
C GLN A 97 4.77 -7.50 -32.18
N ILE A 98 5.68 -6.79 -31.50
CA ILE A 98 6.98 -6.41 -32.08
C ILE A 98 7.78 -7.65 -32.52
N LEU A 99 7.82 -8.70 -31.69
CA LEU A 99 8.53 -9.94 -32.03
C LEU A 99 7.88 -10.66 -33.22
N ILE A 100 6.55 -10.73 -33.26
CA ILE A 100 5.80 -11.34 -34.38
C ILE A 100 6.07 -10.57 -35.67
N GLU A 101 6.01 -9.24 -35.64
CA GLU A 101 6.32 -8.41 -36.81
C GLU A 101 7.75 -8.59 -37.30
N TYR A 102 8.72 -8.66 -36.38
CA TYR A 102 10.11 -8.94 -36.71
C TYR A 102 10.28 -10.30 -37.39
N GLN A 103 9.68 -11.36 -36.84
CA GLN A 103 9.71 -12.69 -37.43
C GLN A 103 9.06 -12.71 -38.81
N ASN A 104 7.90 -12.09 -38.96
CA ASN A 104 7.20 -12.02 -40.25
C ASN A 104 8.04 -11.31 -41.31
N LYS A 105 8.67 -10.18 -40.97
CA LYS A 105 9.58 -9.47 -41.88
C LYS A 105 10.77 -10.35 -42.29
N HIS A 106 11.33 -11.09 -41.33
CA HIS A 106 12.43 -12.02 -41.58
C HIS A 106 12.02 -13.13 -42.56
N TYR A 107 10.87 -13.76 -42.33
CA TYR A 107 10.35 -14.81 -43.22
C TYR A 107 10.04 -14.30 -44.63
N ILE A 108 9.48 -13.08 -44.76
CA ILE A 108 9.24 -12.45 -46.07
C ILE A 108 10.56 -12.26 -46.83
N GLU A 109 11.64 -11.86 -46.15
CA GLU A 109 12.94 -11.70 -46.80
C GLU A 109 13.55 -13.05 -47.21
N ILE A 110 13.42 -14.08 -46.37
CA ILE A 110 13.84 -15.46 -46.73
C ILE A 110 13.07 -15.96 -47.96
N GLU A 111 11.75 -15.77 -48.00
CA GLU A 111 10.90 -16.19 -49.11
C GLU A 111 11.28 -15.48 -50.42
N LYS A 112 11.60 -14.19 -50.34
CA LYS A 112 12.12 -13.41 -51.47
C LYS A 112 13.47 -13.94 -51.96
N GLN A 113 14.40 -14.24 -51.06
CA GLN A 113 15.70 -14.82 -51.44
C GLN A 113 15.54 -16.22 -52.04
N LEU A 114 14.62 -17.03 -51.53
CA LEU A 114 14.29 -18.35 -52.08
C LEU A 114 13.67 -18.23 -53.49
N SER A 115 12.81 -17.24 -53.71
CA SER A 115 12.24 -16.96 -55.02
C SER A 115 13.32 -16.58 -56.04
N GLN A 116 14.27 -15.72 -55.65
CA GLN A 116 15.44 -15.37 -56.48
C GLN A 116 16.34 -16.58 -56.78
N LEU A 117 16.50 -17.49 -55.82
CA LEU A 117 17.24 -18.73 -56.01
C LEU A 117 16.53 -19.65 -57.03
N THR A 118 15.20 -19.71 -56.95
CA THR A 118 14.36 -20.48 -57.88
C THR A 118 14.47 -19.93 -59.30
N GLU A 119 14.48 -18.62 -59.47
CA GLU A 119 14.73 -18.00 -60.78
C GLU A 119 16.13 -18.33 -61.33
N GLN A 120 17.16 -18.30 -60.48
CA GLN A 120 18.53 -18.68 -60.87
C GLN A 120 18.58 -20.15 -61.35
N LEU A 121 17.92 -21.05 -60.62
CA LEU A 121 17.77 -22.46 -61.00
C LEU A 121 17.11 -22.63 -62.37
N ASN A 122 16.01 -21.92 -62.60
CA ASN A 122 15.27 -21.99 -63.87
C ASN A 122 16.12 -21.49 -65.06
N ARG A 123 16.93 -20.44 -64.87
CA ARG A 123 17.84 -19.94 -65.93
C ARG A 123 18.89 -20.97 -66.30
N ILE A 124 19.54 -21.58 -65.30
CA ILE A 124 20.54 -22.65 -65.55
C ILE A 124 19.92 -23.84 -66.28
N HIS A 125 18.69 -24.20 -65.91
CA HIS A 125 17.95 -25.27 -66.59
C HIS A 125 17.67 -24.92 -68.06
N GLN A 126 17.30 -23.67 -68.35
CA GLN A 126 17.01 -23.21 -69.73
C GLN A 126 18.27 -23.07 -70.59
N ASP A 127 19.41 -22.72 -70.00
CA ASP A 127 20.67 -22.52 -70.74
C ASP A 127 21.30 -23.84 -71.22
N ASN A 128 20.77 -25.02 -70.84
CA ASN A 128 21.20 -26.37 -71.24
C ASN A 128 22.71 -26.67 -71.04
N LYS A 129 23.45 -25.80 -70.34
CA LYS A 129 24.89 -25.89 -70.06
C LYS A 129 25.14 -25.95 -68.55
N CYS A 130 24.34 -26.72 -67.84
CA CYS A 130 24.52 -26.90 -66.39
C CYS A 130 25.83 -27.64 -66.12
N ASN A 131 26.81 -26.95 -65.52
CA ASN A 131 28.03 -27.58 -65.04
C ASN A 131 28.05 -27.58 -63.50
N LYS A 132 28.94 -28.39 -62.91
CA LYS A 132 29.06 -28.53 -61.44
C LYS A 132 29.46 -27.22 -60.74
N ILE A 133 30.11 -26.30 -61.46
CA ILE A 133 30.53 -25.00 -60.94
C ILE A 133 29.32 -24.08 -60.77
N ASP A 134 28.31 -24.17 -61.63
CA ASP A 134 27.09 -23.35 -61.58
C ASP A 134 26.16 -23.75 -60.41
N LEU A 135 26.20 -25.01 -59.97
CA LEU A 135 25.33 -25.53 -58.89
C LEU A 135 25.86 -25.28 -57.47
N GLN A 136 27.17 -25.15 -57.29
CA GLN A 136 27.79 -24.91 -55.97
C GLN A 136 27.33 -23.61 -55.30
N PRO A 137 27.28 -22.46 -56.02
CA PRO A 137 26.77 -21.20 -55.48
C PRO A 137 25.32 -21.30 -55.00
N ILE A 138 24.46 -22.00 -55.76
CA ILE A 138 23.05 -22.20 -55.40
C ILE A 138 22.92 -23.05 -54.15
N ARG A 139 23.68 -24.15 -54.06
CA ARG A 139 23.68 -25.03 -52.89
C ARG A 139 24.16 -24.29 -51.63
N THR A 140 25.18 -23.46 -51.77
CA THR A 140 25.72 -22.65 -50.68
C THR A 140 24.69 -21.62 -50.20
N LYS A 141 24.03 -20.90 -51.11
CA LYS A 141 22.96 -19.94 -50.76
C LYS A 141 21.78 -20.64 -50.07
N LEU A 142 21.36 -21.80 -50.57
CA LEU A 142 20.28 -22.56 -49.93
C LEU A 142 20.65 -23.00 -48.51
N THR A 143 21.89 -23.45 -48.30
CA THR A 143 22.37 -23.85 -46.97
C THR A 143 22.34 -22.67 -45.99
N LYS A 144 22.79 -21.48 -46.44
CA LYS A 144 22.70 -20.25 -45.64
C LYS A 144 21.26 -19.86 -45.29
N LEU A 145 20.33 -19.96 -46.25
CA LEU A 145 18.91 -19.68 -45.99
C LEU A 145 18.32 -20.64 -44.94
N VAL A 146 18.74 -21.90 -44.93
CA VAL A 146 18.33 -22.88 -43.91
C VAL A 146 18.92 -22.51 -42.54
N GLU A 147 20.18 -22.10 -42.49
CA GLU A 147 20.82 -21.64 -41.25
C GLU A 147 20.17 -20.36 -40.70
N GLU A 148 19.76 -19.44 -41.59
CA GLU A 148 19.13 -18.17 -41.24
C GLU A 148 17.63 -18.32 -40.93
N LEU A 149 17.01 -19.49 -41.17
CA LEU A 149 15.58 -19.70 -40.98
C LEU A 149 15.10 -19.44 -39.56
N ASP A 150 15.96 -19.66 -38.56
CA ASP A 150 15.66 -19.36 -37.16
C ASP A 150 16.17 -17.95 -36.78
N PRO A 151 15.27 -16.96 -36.59
CA PRO A 151 15.65 -15.59 -36.26
C PRO A 151 16.10 -15.42 -34.80
N SER A 152 15.96 -16.45 -33.95
CA SER A 152 16.16 -16.34 -32.50
C SER A 152 17.60 -15.98 -32.09
N SER A 153 18.57 -16.20 -32.98
CA SER A 153 19.98 -15.82 -32.75
C SER A 153 20.22 -14.30 -32.71
N ASN A 154 19.31 -13.49 -33.25
CA ASN A 154 19.49 -12.04 -33.42
C ASN A 154 18.74 -11.19 -32.38
N ILE A 155 17.97 -11.80 -31.47
CA ILE A 155 17.14 -11.09 -30.50
C ILE A 155 17.68 -11.32 -29.08
N LYS A 156 17.78 -10.24 -28.30
CA LYS A 156 18.08 -10.31 -26.87
C LYS A 156 17.02 -9.57 -26.08
N ILE A 157 16.55 -10.19 -25.01
CA ILE A 157 15.72 -9.53 -24.00
C ILE A 157 16.66 -9.01 -22.91
N SER A 158 16.56 -7.72 -22.61
CA SER A 158 17.30 -7.08 -21.52
C SER A 158 16.33 -6.45 -20.54
N GLU A 159 16.63 -6.55 -19.24
CA GLU A 159 15.82 -5.95 -18.19
C GLU A 159 16.18 -4.48 -17.97
N GLY A 160 15.16 -3.62 -17.86
CA GLY A 160 15.34 -2.20 -17.53
C GLY A 160 15.36 -1.97 -16.01
N SER A 161 16.12 -0.98 -15.56
CA SER A 161 16.29 -0.65 -14.13
C SER A 161 15.20 0.24 -13.54
N ALA A 162 14.25 0.73 -14.33
CA ALA A 162 13.17 1.61 -13.87
C ALA A 162 11.91 0.82 -13.48
N SER A 163 11.32 1.15 -12.32
CA SER A 163 10.04 0.54 -11.90
C SER A 163 8.91 0.96 -12.82
N PHE A 164 8.48 0.04 -13.68
CA PHE A 164 7.37 0.24 -14.62
C PHE A 164 6.00 0.35 -13.91
N VAL A 165 5.89 -0.25 -12.72
CA VAL A 165 4.70 -0.24 -11.87
C VAL A 165 4.94 0.71 -10.70
N LYS A 166 3.94 1.54 -10.38
CA LYS A 166 4.00 2.47 -9.24
C LYS A 166 3.95 1.67 -7.94
N THR A 167 4.85 1.92 -7.00
CA THR A 167 4.77 1.32 -5.65
C THR A 167 3.76 2.08 -4.79
N ILE A 168 2.90 1.36 -4.07
CA ILE A 168 2.03 1.93 -3.03
C ILE A 168 2.61 1.65 -1.65
N SER A 169 2.41 2.57 -0.70
CA SER A 169 2.88 2.43 0.68
C SER A 169 1.77 2.86 1.64
N ILE A 170 1.55 2.06 2.69
CA ILE A 170 0.56 2.33 3.72
C ILE A 170 1.30 2.94 4.92
N ILE A 171 0.99 4.19 5.24
CA ILE A 171 1.53 4.87 6.43
C ILE A 171 0.53 4.68 7.56
N LEU A 172 0.89 3.86 8.54
CA LEU A 172 0.11 3.70 9.77
C LEU A 172 0.62 4.71 10.80
N ALA A 173 -0.19 5.74 11.08
CA ALA A 173 0.11 6.63 12.20
C ALA A 173 -0.08 5.84 13.51
N PRO A 174 0.89 5.83 14.44
CA PRO A 174 0.69 5.19 15.74
C PRO A 174 -0.45 5.90 16.46
N GLY A 175 -1.51 5.15 16.80
CA GLY A 175 -2.57 5.65 17.65
C GLY A 175 -2.01 6.02 19.01
N ASN A 176 -2.41 7.17 19.57
CA ASN A 176 -2.06 7.61 20.91
C ASN A 176 -2.70 6.70 21.97
N HIS A 177 -2.22 5.46 22.08
CA HIS A 177 -2.47 4.61 23.23
C HIS A 177 -1.32 4.84 24.20
N GLN A 178 -1.52 5.79 25.11
CA GLN A 178 -0.68 5.90 26.29
C GLN A 178 -0.84 4.61 27.10
N GLU A 179 0.12 3.70 26.92
CA GLU A 179 0.36 2.61 27.85
C GLU A 179 0.63 3.24 29.22
N ARG A 180 -0.31 3.10 30.14
CA ARG A 180 -0.08 3.33 31.56
C ARG A 180 0.84 2.22 32.05
N LYS A 181 2.14 2.37 31.81
CA LYS A 181 3.19 1.52 32.36
C LYS A 181 3.15 1.68 33.88
N THR A 182 2.72 0.63 34.57
CA THR A 182 3.05 0.44 35.97
C THR A 182 4.57 0.28 36.05
N SER A 183 5.21 1.23 36.73
CA SER A 183 6.64 1.25 37.00
C SER A 183 7.06 0.01 37.79
N ASN A 184 7.82 -0.88 37.16
CA ASN A 184 8.79 -1.71 37.85
C ASN A 184 10.17 -1.28 37.36
N THR A 185 10.88 -0.61 38.25
CA THR A 185 12.30 -0.31 38.17
C THR A 185 13.04 -1.62 38.37
N ASP A 186 13.85 -2.05 37.41
CA ASP A 186 15.22 -2.45 37.74
C ASP A 186 16.12 -2.63 36.52
N SER A 187 17.29 -2.00 36.65
CA SER A 187 18.61 -2.48 36.26
C SER A 187 19.00 -2.69 34.78
N ASN A 188 19.91 -1.78 34.36
CA ASN A 188 21.21 -2.07 33.74
C ASN A 188 21.29 -2.67 32.31
N GLN A 189 21.74 -1.85 31.34
CA GLN A 189 23.06 -1.94 30.67
C GLN A 189 23.05 -1.12 29.36
N GLY A 190 23.96 -0.16 29.22
CA GLY A 190 24.39 0.37 27.91
C GLY A 190 25.56 -0.48 27.36
N PRO A 191 26.33 -0.01 26.36
CA PRO A 191 26.16 1.15 25.46
C PRO A 191 26.27 0.69 23.98
N THR A 192 26.31 1.62 22.99
CA THR A 192 27.36 1.72 21.93
C THR A 192 26.91 2.55 20.72
N GLN A 193 27.52 3.74 20.61
CA GLN A 193 28.01 4.51 19.45
C GLN A 193 27.46 4.27 18.03
N LEU A 194 27.07 5.37 17.39
CA LEU A 194 27.23 5.62 15.95
C LEU A 194 27.82 7.03 15.76
N THR A 195 29.07 7.08 15.29
CA THR A 195 29.71 8.21 14.58
C THR A 195 29.88 7.77 13.13
N GLU A 196 29.40 8.51 12.15
CA GLU A 196 30.16 9.29 11.13
C GLU A 196 29.23 9.27 9.88
N GLU A 197 29.15 10.18 8.92
CA GLU A 197 29.65 11.52 8.62
C GLU A 197 28.82 11.94 7.39
N HIS A 198 28.25 13.15 7.35
CA HIS A 198 27.63 13.71 6.13
C HIS A 198 28.50 14.85 5.60
N LYS A 199 29.04 14.61 4.39
CA LYS A 199 29.86 15.52 3.58
C LYS A 199 29.00 16.68 3.07
N GLN A 200 29.30 17.92 3.48
CA GLN A 200 28.84 19.15 2.83
C GLN A 200 29.94 19.72 1.93
N LEU A 201 29.61 19.96 0.66
CA LEU A 201 30.25 20.99 -0.15
C LEU A 201 29.17 21.75 -0.93
N LYS A 202 28.92 22.98 -0.46
CA LYS A 202 28.51 24.20 -1.17
C LYS A 202 29.40 24.41 -2.42
N ASN A 203 29.09 25.15 -3.49
CA ASN A 203 28.06 26.15 -3.79
C ASN A 203 28.24 26.60 -5.28
N VAL A 204 27.14 27.03 -5.92
CA VAL A 204 26.97 28.28 -6.73
C VAL A 204 27.75 28.35 -8.06
N SER A 205 27.11 28.58 -9.22
CA SER A 205 26.67 29.93 -9.63
C SER A 205 25.66 29.91 -10.81
N ASN A 206 24.56 30.63 -10.61
CA ASN A 206 23.70 31.30 -11.62
C ASN A 206 24.45 32.58 -12.13
N PRO A 207 23.95 33.50 -13.01
CA PRO A 207 22.58 33.67 -13.52
C PRO A 207 22.44 34.25 -14.96
N ASN A 208 21.20 34.69 -15.25
CA ASN A 208 20.72 35.71 -16.19
C ASN A 208 20.38 35.25 -17.62
N ASP A 209 19.34 35.72 -18.29
CA ASP A 209 18.10 36.48 -18.01
C ASP A 209 17.49 36.67 -19.41
N SER A 210 16.16 36.70 -19.58
CA SER A 210 15.43 37.63 -20.48
C SER A 210 13.95 37.26 -20.69
N LYS A 211 13.12 38.09 -20.05
CA LYS A 211 11.77 38.60 -20.34
C LYS A 211 11.11 38.33 -21.71
N SER A 212 9.77 38.17 -21.69
CA SER A 212 8.75 39.08 -22.30
C SER A 212 7.44 38.29 -22.53
N SER A 213 6.35 38.49 -21.76
CA SER A 213 5.28 39.51 -21.85
C SER A 213 4.20 39.26 -22.93
N MET A 214 2.92 39.40 -22.49
CA MET A 214 1.68 39.78 -23.23
C MET A 214 0.99 38.70 -24.09
N ASP A 215 -0.34 38.60 -24.24
CA ASP A 215 -1.52 39.26 -23.66
C ASP A 215 -2.81 38.56 -24.18
N LYS A 216 -3.96 38.86 -23.56
CA LYS A 216 -5.36 38.94 -24.10
C LYS A 216 -6.21 37.68 -24.43
N SER A 217 -7.30 37.60 -23.65
CA SER A 217 -8.72 37.70 -24.05
C SER A 217 -9.22 37.07 -25.35
N SER A 218 -10.16 36.12 -25.19
CA SER A 218 -11.49 36.11 -25.83
C SER A 218 -12.45 35.27 -25.00
#